data_AF-A0A1J0ETP7-F1
#
_entry.id   AF-A0A1J0ETP7-F1
#
_cell.length_a   1.000
_cell.length_b   1.000
_cell.length_c   1.000
_cell.angle_alpha   90.00
_cell.angle_beta   90.00
_cell.angle_gamma   90.00
#
_symmetry.space_group_name_H-M   'P 1'
#
loop_
_entity.id
_entity.type
_entity.pdbx_description
1 polymer ?
#
loop_
_entity_poly.entity_id
_entity_poly.type
_entity_poly.pdbx_seq_one_letter_code
_entity_poly.pdbx_strand_id
1 'polypeptide(L)'
;MKTEPITEIDVYRATLGACVKAEASGQQKLATVLRAWVNASPFGDCPSCQGRPVIISEPVCSTCAGDGFVPLKIIQPGPQGRWY
;
A
#
# COMPACT_ATOMS: atom_id res chain seq x y z
N MET A 1 17.91 -10.30 -0.09
CA MET A 1 16.73 -11.14 -0.40
C MET A 1 15.90 -10.41 -1.43
N LYS A 2 15.46 -11.11 -2.49
CA LYS A 2 14.48 -10.56 -3.44
C LYS A 2 13.11 -10.77 -2.78
N THR A 3 12.43 -9.68 -2.43
CA THR A 3 11.10 -9.75 -1.83
C THR A 3 10.09 -9.89 -2.96
N GLU A 4 9.41 -11.02 -3.04
CA GLU A 4 8.34 -11.22 -4.02
C GLU A 4 7.20 -10.24 -3.70
N PRO A 5 6.62 -9.57 -4.71
CA PRO A 5 5.55 -8.60 -4.50
C PRO A 5 4.29 -9.31 -4.00
N ILE A 6 3.60 -8.72 -3.03
CA ILE A 6 2.30 -9.22 -2.57
C ILE A 6 1.25 -8.77 -3.59
N THR A 7 0.60 -9.72 -4.26
CA THR A 7 -0.42 -9.43 -5.28
C THR A 7 -1.86 -9.52 -4.75
N GLU A 8 -2.04 -10.06 -3.55
CA GLU A 8 -3.32 -10.21 -2.85
C GLU A 8 -3.54 -9.01 -1.91
N ILE A 9 -4.65 -8.28 -2.07
CA ILE A 9 -4.90 -7.04 -1.31
C ILE A 9 -5.05 -7.28 0.20
N ASP A 10 -5.64 -8.41 0.61
CA ASP A 10 -5.82 -8.74 2.02
C ASP A 10 -4.49 -9.12 2.69
N VAL A 11 -3.61 -9.82 1.97
CA VAL A 11 -2.25 -10.13 2.44
C VAL A 11 -1.42 -8.85 2.55
N TYR A 12 -1.58 -7.91 1.61
CA TYR A 12 -0.92 -6.62 1.66
C TYR A 12 -1.35 -5.84 2.92
N ARG A 13 -2.66 -5.79 3.21
CA ARG A 13 -3.21 -5.15 4.42
C ARG A 13 -2.69 -5.78 5.70
N ALA A 14 -2.71 -7.11 5.78
CA ALA A 14 -2.19 -7.83 6.94
C ALA A 14 -0.70 -7.53 7.16
N THR A 15 0.08 -7.46 6.08
CA THR A 15 1.51 -7.16 6.12
C THR A 15 1.78 -5.72 6.53
N LEU A 16 1.03 -4.75 6.02
CA LEU A 16 1.12 -3.35 6.42
C LEU A 16 0.74 -3.18 7.90
N GLY A 17 -0.34 -3.82 8.35
CA GLY A 17 -0.75 -3.83 9.76
C GLY A 17 0.32 -4.43 10.68
N ALA A 18 0.96 -5.53 10.24
CA ALA A 18 2.08 -6.13 10.96
C ALA A 18 3.31 -5.19 10.97
N CYS A 19 3.59 -4.48 9.87
CA CYS A 19 4.67 -3.50 9.79
C CYS A 19 4.48 -2.39 10.84
N VAL A 20 3.30 -1.77 10.86
CA VAL A 20 2.98 -0.70 11.82
C VAL A 20 3.07 -1.19 13.27
N LYS A 21 2.58 -2.41 13.56
CA LYS A 21 2.71 -3.01 14.90
C LYS A 21 4.17 -3.28 15.27
N ALA A 22 4.98 -3.76 14.33
CA ALA A 22 6.41 -3.99 14.56
C ALA A 22 7.17 -2.67 14.81
N GLU A 23 6.84 -1.61 14.06
CA GLU A 23 7.37 -0.25 14.27
C GLU A 23 7.00 0.28 15.67
N ALA A 24 5.72 0.18 16.05
CA ALA A 24 5.24 0.61 17.37
C ALA A 24 5.85 -0.19 18.53
N SER A 25 6.19 -1.47 18.29
CA SER A 25 6.80 -2.36 19.29
C SER A 25 8.32 -2.26 19.34
N GLY A 26 8.95 -1.36 18.56
CA GLY A 26 10.41 -1.20 18.52
C GLY A 26 11.17 -2.33 17.81
N GLN A 27 10.48 -3.22 17.09
CA GLN A 27 11.07 -4.34 16.37
C GLN A 27 11.60 -3.92 14.98
N GLN A 28 12.59 -3.03 14.95
CA GLN A 28 13.05 -2.37 13.72
C GLN A 28 13.52 -3.33 12.61
N LYS A 29 14.14 -4.46 12.96
CA LYS A 29 14.56 -5.47 11.97
C LYS A 29 13.37 -6.10 11.25
N LEU A 30 12.32 -6.44 12.01
CA LEU A 30 11.09 -7.01 11.46
C LEU A 30 10.33 -5.95 10.65
N ALA A 31 10.19 -4.75 11.19
CA ALA A 31 9.57 -3.62 10.49
C ALA A 31 10.24 -3.35 9.13
N THR A 32 11.57 -3.33 9.08
CA THR A 32 12.31 -3.11 7.83
C THR A 32 11.98 -4.16 6.75
N VAL A 33 11.91 -5.43 7.13
CA VAL A 33 11.58 -6.51 6.18
C VAL A 33 10.13 -6.38 5.71
N LEU A 34 9.19 -6.16 6.62
CA LEU A 34 7.78 -5.99 6.27
C LEU A 34 7.56 -4.75 5.39
N ARG A 35 8.24 -3.65 5.68
CA ARG A 35 8.24 -2.43 4.87
C ARG A 35 8.74 -2.69 3.45
N ALA A 36 9.80 -3.49 3.31
CA ALA A 36 10.33 -3.86 2.00
C ALA A 36 9.32 -4.66 1.17
N TRP A 37 8.58 -5.58 1.80
CA TRP A 37 7.52 -6.36 1.14
C TRP A 37 6.35 -5.47 0.72
N VAL A 38 5.88 -4.60 1.61
CA VAL A 38 4.84 -3.61 1.32
C VAL A 38 5.25 -2.71 0.14
N ASN A 39 6.47 -2.17 0.17
CA ASN A 39 6.97 -1.28 -0.89
C ASN A 39 7.20 -1.98 -2.23
N ALA A 40 7.51 -3.28 -2.23
CA ALA A 40 7.64 -4.07 -3.45
C ALA A 40 6.28 -4.40 -4.08
N SER A 41 5.19 -4.31 -3.30
CA SER A 41 3.85 -4.68 -3.73
C SER A 41 3.21 -3.57 -4.58
N PRO A 42 2.36 -3.90 -5.56
CA PRO A 42 1.76 -2.94 -6.47
C PRO A 42 0.55 -2.26 -5.84
N PHE A 43 0.56 -1.97 -4.54
CA PHE A 43 -0.55 -1.37 -3.80
C PHE A 43 -0.08 -0.16 -3.00
N GLY A 44 -0.95 0.83 -2.88
CA GLY A 44 -0.67 2.06 -2.13
C GLY A 44 -1.95 2.73 -1.68
N ASP A 45 -1.79 3.77 -0.88
CA ASP A 45 -2.92 4.55 -0.37
C ASP A 45 -3.73 5.11 -1.53
N CYS A 46 -5.05 4.94 -1.46
CA CYS A 46 -5.95 5.52 -2.44
C CYS A 46 -5.75 7.04 -2.46
N PRO A 47 -5.40 7.68 -3.59
CA PRO A 47 -5.17 9.13 -3.62
C PRO A 47 -6.43 9.94 -3.35
N SER A 48 -7.61 9.36 -3.57
CA SER A 48 -8.90 10.03 -3.37
C SER A 48 -9.27 10.13 -1.88
N CYS A 49 -9.09 9.05 -1.11
CA CYS A 49 -9.37 9.05 0.33
C CYS A 49 -8.13 9.07 1.23
N GLN A 50 -6.92 9.01 0.66
CA GLN A 50 -5.64 8.95 1.36
C GLN A 50 -5.56 7.79 2.38
N GLY A 51 -6.08 6.62 2.01
CA GLY A 51 -6.11 5.47 2.93
C GLY A 51 -7.09 5.62 4.10
N ARG A 52 -7.93 6.66 4.12
CA ARG A 52 -8.89 6.86 5.21
C ARG A 52 -9.93 5.74 5.22
N PRO A 53 -10.25 5.20 6.41
CA PRO A 53 -11.27 4.18 6.55
C PRO A 53 -12.64 4.72 6.19
N VAL A 54 -13.51 3.86 5.67
CA VAL A 54 -14.93 4.18 5.44
C VAL A 54 -15.56 4.53 6.79
N ILE A 55 -16.12 5.73 6.88
CA ILE A 55 -17.00 6.11 7.99
C ILE A 55 -18.38 5.54 7.66
N ILE A 56 -19.02 4.84 8.62
CA ILE A 56 -20.31 4.13 8.44
C ILE A 56 -21.40 5.03 7.82
N SER A 57 -21.28 6.35 8.02
CA SER A 57 -22.21 7.37 7.56
C SER A 57 -21.90 7.95 6.16
N GLU A 58 -20.79 7.56 5.53
CA GLU A 58 -20.33 8.13 4.25
C GLU A 58 -20.40 7.10 3.11
N PRO A 59 -20.67 7.54 1.87
CA PRO A 59 -20.59 6.66 0.71
C PRO A 59 -19.16 6.12 0.56
N VAL A 60 -19.05 4.83 0.27
CA VAL A 60 -17.75 4.19 0.02
C VAL A 60 -17.01 4.94 -1.10
N CYS A 61 -15.71 5.16 -0.91
CA CYS A 61 -14.90 5.85 -1.92
C CYS A 61 -15.00 5.09 -3.25
N SER A 62 -15.48 5.75 -4.30
CA SER A 62 -15.67 5.13 -5.62
C SER A 62 -14.37 4.66 -6.28
N THR A 63 -13.21 5.14 -5.79
CA THR A 63 -11.88 4.82 -6.34
C THR A 63 -11.31 3.54 -5.73
N CYS A 64 -11.50 3.30 -4.43
CA CYS A 64 -11.03 2.10 -3.74
C CYS A 64 -12.17 1.19 -3.28
N ALA A 65 -13.42 1.48 -3.63
CA ALA A 65 -14.62 0.78 -3.15
C ALA A 65 -14.73 0.68 -1.60
N GLY A 66 -14.06 1.58 -0.87
CA GLY A 66 -13.98 1.54 0.58
C GLY A 66 -12.79 0.77 1.14
N ASP A 67 -11.95 0.19 0.29
CA ASP A 67 -10.79 -0.58 0.74
C ASP A 67 -9.64 0.29 1.27
N GLY A 68 -9.64 1.60 0.99
CA GLY A 68 -8.58 2.53 1.37
C GLY A 68 -7.30 2.40 0.53
N PHE A 69 -7.09 1.25 -0.11
CA PHE A 69 -5.94 0.96 -0.98
C PHE A 69 -6.39 0.77 -2.42
N VAL A 70 -5.50 1.11 -3.35
CA VAL A 70 -5.68 0.82 -4.77
C VAL A 70 -4.40 0.19 -5.32
N PRO A 71 -4.49 -0.59 -6.41
CA PRO A 71 -3.29 -0.94 -7.13
C PRO A 71 -2.58 0.35 -7.52
N LEU A 72 -1.34 0.50 -7.09
CA LEU A 72 -0.39 1.36 -7.78
C LEU A 72 -0.28 0.72 -9.17
N LYS A 73 -1.12 1.15 -10.11
CA LYS A 73 -0.79 1.06 -11.53
C LYS A 73 0.66 1.46 -11.54
N ILE A 74 1.54 0.50 -11.85
CA ILE A 74 2.97 0.73 -11.91
C ILE A 74 3.05 2.06 -12.63
N ILE A 75 3.47 3.12 -11.93
CA ILE A 75 3.97 4.29 -12.61
C ILE A 75 5.23 3.69 -13.21
N GLN A 76 5.06 2.97 -14.32
CA GLN A 76 6.16 2.66 -15.19
C GLN A 76 6.74 4.05 -15.41
N PRO A 77 8.05 4.26 -15.22
CA PRO A 77 8.64 5.35 -15.94
C PRO A 77 8.23 5.06 -17.39
N GLY A 78 7.23 5.81 -17.88
CA GLY A 78 6.89 5.76 -19.28
C GLY A 78 8.22 5.94 -20.00
N PRO A 79 8.51 5.14 -21.04
CA PRO A 79 9.73 5.40 -21.77
C PRO A 79 9.60 6.85 -22.25
N GLN A 80 10.59 7.65 -21.84
CA GLN A 80 10.84 9.00 -22.32
C GLN A 80 10.12 10.10 -21.53
N GLY A 81 10.87 10.65 -20.57
CA GLY A 81 10.84 12.09 -20.35
C GLY A 81 11.04 12.79 -21.69
N ARG A 82 9.98 13.42 -22.18
CA ARG A 82 10.07 14.57 -23.06
C ARG A 82 8.86 15.45 -22.79
N TRP A 83 9.01 16.29 -21.79
CA TRP A 83 8.40 17.61 -21.85
C TRP A 83 9.37 18.46 -22.68
N TYR A 84 8.82 19.31 -23.56
CA TYR A 84 9.43 20.06 -24.68
C TYR A 84 9.73 19.26 -25.96
#